data_AF-A0A355YJ74-F1
#
_entry.id   AF-A0A355YJ74-F1
#
_cell.length_a   1.000
_cell.length_b   1.000
_cell.length_c   1.000
_cell.angle_alpha   90.00
_cell.angle_beta   90.00
_cell.angle_gamma   90.00
#
_symmetry.space_group_name_H-M   'P 1'
#
loop_
_entity.id
_entity.type
_entity.pdbx_description
1 polymer ?
#
loop_
_entity_poly.entity_id
_entity_poly.type
_entity_poly.pdbx_seq_one_letter_code
_entity_poly.pdbx_strand_id
1 'polypeptide(L)'
;MRVSDSFLWGGATASFQVEGGYQEDGRGLSTHDYETDGSVQEPRAITYRLPDGTTGRARSSFFDPEDLPDHAVPCFLDGSYYPSHKAVDHYHRWKEDIALMAGMGFRVYRFSVCWSRIFPTGEEDKPNEAGLKFYEDLMDELQKYHMEPLITIHHDELPVYLAETYDGWSSRHTIDCYIKYCRTLFERFGTRCRYWLTFNEINAVRGYAACGTHKCDNQTHYNAVHHMFLASAKAVKLGHEMMPGSMFGAMYAASALYPATCRPEDVFRHMQKRRETYFFMDVMARGCYPSYTKDIFNRRKVTLHTEPEDADILKNGTLDYISFSYYRSNVISVDTVSNVISGDPNPYLQVTPWGWPVDPLGLRFVMNELYDRYQKPLFIVENGLGAVDTIEEDGRIQDDYRIAYLRDHLKEMMRAINEDGVDCLGYTMWGPMDLVSLSTGEMKKRYGFIYVDMDDKGNGTLERKKKKSYDWMAEVIATHGESLWM
;
A
#
# COMPACT_ATOMS: atom_id res chain seq x y z
N MET A 1 -9.53 -7.68 -27.29
CA MET A 1 -9.84 -8.39 -26.02
C MET A 1 -10.63 -7.42 -25.15
N ARG A 2 -11.47 -7.91 -24.24
CA ARG A 2 -12.32 -7.09 -23.35
C ARG A 2 -12.38 -7.74 -21.96
N VAL A 3 -12.44 -6.97 -20.88
CA VAL A 3 -12.76 -7.50 -19.53
C VAL A 3 -14.27 -7.50 -19.29
N SER A 4 -14.74 -8.23 -18.27
CA SER A 4 -16.17 -8.30 -17.96
C SER A 4 -16.79 -6.93 -17.64
N ASP A 5 -18.11 -6.83 -17.81
CA ASP A 5 -18.88 -5.66 -17.38
C ASP A 5 -18.86 -5.46 -15.87
N SER A 6 -18.50 -6.48 -15.09
CA SER A 6 -18.36 -6.43 -13.63
C SER A 6 -16.96 -6.04 -13.17
N PHE A 7 -15.97 -5.93 -14.08
CA PHE A 7 -14.61 -5.58 -13.73
C PHE A 7 -14.53 -4.19 -13.09
N LEU A 8 -13.82 -4.10 -11.97
CA LEU A 8 -13.70 -2.89 -11.16
C LEU A 8 -12.47 -2.08 -11.60
N TRP A 9 -12.68 -1.16 -12.55
CA TRP A 9 -11.71 -0.13 -12.91
C TRP A 9 -11.69 0.98 -11.86
N GLY A 10 -10.51 1.40 -11.41
CA GLY A 10 -10.43 2.46 -10.41
C GLY A 10 -9.03 3.01 -10.16
N GLY A 11 -8.88 3.64 -9.00
CA GLY A 11 -7.63 4.20 -8.52
C GLY A 11 -7.45 4.02 -7.02
N ALA A 12 -6.21 4.10 -6.56
CA ALA A 12 -5.81 3.83 -5.18
C ALA A 12 -4.98 4.98 -4.58
N THR A 13 -5.25 5.31 -3.32
CA THR A 13 -4.51 6.28 -2.53
C THR A 13 -4.32 5.80 -1.09
N ALA A 14 -3.47 6.51 -0.34
CA ALA A 14 -3.33 6.35 1.11
C ALA A 14 -3.56 7.71 1.80
N SER A 15 -4.21 7.67 2.96
CA SER A 15 -4.59 8.84 3.78
C SER A 15 -3.43 9.82 3.95
N PHE A 16 -2.29 9.37 4.48
CA PHE A 16 -1.12 10.22 4.74
C PHE A 16 -0.47 10.80 3.49
N GLN A 17 -0.80 10.31 2.29
CA GLN A 17 -0.23 10.78 1.02
C GLN A 17 -1.14 11.76 0.29
N VAL A 18 -2.44 11.79 0.61
CA VAL A 18 -3.42 12.66 -0.06
C VAL A 18 -4.18 13.59 0.86
N GLU A 19 -4.57 13.16 2.07
CA GLU A 19 -5.54 13.89 2.89
C GLU A 19 -5.04 15.26 3.33
N GLY A 20 -3.89 15.33 4.00
CA GLY A 20 -3.49 16.55 4.70
C GLY A 20 -4.34 16.76 5.95
N GLY A 21 -4.60 18.01 6.36
CA GLY A 21 -5.46 18.32 7.51
C GLY A 21 -5.04 17.56 8.78
N TYR A 22 -3.73 17.45 9.02
CA TYR A 22 -3.16 16.50 10.00
C TYR A 22 -3.53 16.80 11.46
N GLN A 23 -3.94 18.04 11.76
CA GLN A 23 -4.39 18.48 13.09
C GLN A 23 -5.89 18.83 13.14
N GLU A 24 -6.63 18.53 12.07
CA GLU A 24 -8.02 18.92 11.97
C GLU A 24 -8.96 17.90 12.62
N ASP A 25 -10.09 18.42 13.12
CA ASP A 25 -11.21 17.63 13.62
C ASP A 25 -10.82 16.56 14.63
N GLY A 26 -9.83 16.86 15.48
CA GLY A 26 -9.39 15.98 16.56
C GLY A 26 -8.54 14.80 16.11
N ARG A 27 -8.03 14.77 14.87
CA ARG A 27 -7.05 13.78 14.43
C ARG A 27 -5.82 13.78 15.33
N GLY A 28 -5.45 12.61 15.85
CA GLY A 28 -4.18 12.41 16.54
C GLY A 28 -3.01 12.27 15.57
N LEU A 29 -1.78 12.44 16.05
CA LEU A 29 -0.60 12.23 15.22
C LEU A 29 -0.45 10.75 14.84
N SER A 30 -0.11 10.50 13.57
CA SER A 30 0.28 9.17 13.08
C SER A 30 1.80 9.07 12.97
N THR A 31 2.30 7.83 12.94
CA THR A 31 3.74 7.55 12.78
C THR A 31 4.35 8.21 11.53
N HIS A 32 3.58 8.37 10.45
CA HIS A 32 4.01 9.07 9.23
C HIS A 32 4.12 10.59 9.39
N ASP A 33 3.49 11.20 10.40
CA ASP A 33 3.58 12.66 10.60
C ASP A 33 4.98 13.13 11.01
N TYR A 34 5.82 12.25 11.57
CA TYR A 34 7.21 12.54 11.90
C TYR A 34 8.19 12.19 10.78
N GLU A 35 7.69 11.77 9.62
CA GLU A 35 8.51 11.37 8.49
C GLU A 35 8.75 12.53 7.53
N THR A 36 10.00 12.92 7.37
CA THR A 36 10.38 14.04 6.49
C THR A 36 10.19 13.71 5.02
N ASP A 37 10.28 14.74 4.17
CA ASP A 37 10.60 14.54 2.76
C ASP A 37 12.01 13.97 2.57
N GLY A 38 12.32 13.60 1.34
CA GLY A 38 13.60 13.04 0.93
C GLY A 38 13.76 13.09 -0.59
N SER A 39 14.65 12.24 -1.09
CA SER A 39 14.98 12.08 -2.51
C SER A 39 15.64 10.71 -2.74
N VAL A 40 16.02 10.44 -3.99
CA VAL A 40 16.82 9.25 -4.33
C VAL A 40 18.18 9.25 -3.62
N GLN A 41 18.74 10.43 -3.33
CA GLN A 41 20.05 10.59 -2.69
C GLN A 41 19.97 10.68 -1.17
N GLU A 42 18.94 11.35 -0.66
CA GLU A 42 18.72 11.58 0.77
C GLU A 42 17.39 10.94 1.18
N PRO A 43 17.39 9.74 1.80
CA PRO A 43 16.16 9.06 2.13
C PRO A 43 15.35 9.86 3.16
N ARG A 44 14.04 9.61 3.20
CA ARG A 44 13.15 10.13 4.24
C ARG A 44 13.66 9.70 5.62
N ALA A 45 13.31 10.44 6.65
CA ALA A 45 13.72 10.12 8.02
C ALA A 45 12.62 10.39 9.05
N ILE A 46 12.56 9.56 10.09
CA ILE A 46 11.86 9.89 11.33
C ILE A 46 12.74 10.83 12.14
N THR A 47 12.19 11.96 12.53
CA THR A 47 12.87 12.93 13.38
C THR A 47 12.59 12.68 14.85
N TYR A 48 13.62 12.76 15.69
CA TYR A 48 13.52 12.46 17.12
C TYR A 48 14.35 13.39 18.01
N ARG A 49 14.07 13.35 19.31
CA ARG A 49 14.82 14.01 20.38
C ARG A 49 15.17 13.01 21.47
N LEU A 50 16.40 13.09 21.98
CA LEU A 50 16.91 12.31 23.10
C LEU A 50 16.66 13.02 24.45
N PRO A 51 16.75 12.30 25.59
CA PRO A 51 16.53 12.90 26.91
C PRO A 51 17.47 14.08 27.26
N ASP A 52 18.66 14.14 26.66
CA ASP A 52 19.62 15.24 26.83
C ASP A 52 19.30 16.49 25.97
N GLY A 53 18.23 16.42 25.17
CA GLY A 53 17.80 17.48 24.26
C GLY A 53 18.40 17.39 22.86
N THR A 54 19.34 16.47 22.62
CA THR A 54 19.93 16.26 21.28
C THR A 54 18.87 15.78 20.30
N THR A 55 18.84 16.36 19.11
CA THR A 55 17.93 15.97 18.03
C THR A 55 18.63 15.13 16.97
N GLY A 56 17.88 14.29 16.27
CA GLY A 56 18.42 13.44 15.21
C GLY A 56 17.39 13.00 14.19
N ARG A 57 17.88 12.24 13.22
CA ARG A 57 17.12 11.69 12.09
C ARG A 57 17.51 10.22 11.94
N ALA A 58 16.53 9.33 11.92
CA ALA A 58 16.71 7.92 11.60
C ALA A 58 16.06 7.64 10.24
N ARG A 59 16.78 6.99 9.34
CA ARG A 59 16.29 6.69 7.99
C ARG A 59 14.97 5.90 8.02
N SER A 60 13.95 6.46 7.38
CA SER A 60 12.63 5.86 7.18
C SER A 60 12.52 5.43 5.72
N SER A 61 13.18 4.31 5.40
CA SER A 61 13.18 3.77 4.05
C SER A 61 12.32 2.52 3.98
N PHE A 62 11.53 2.42 2.92
CA PHE A 62 10.80 1.19 2.58
C PHE A 62 11.71 -0.04 2.37
N PHE A 63 12.99 0.18 2.05
CA PHE A 63 13.94 -0.91 1.78
C PHE A 63 14.94 -1.16 2.90
N ASP A 64 15.31 -0.12 3.64
CA ASP A 64 16.41 -0.15 4.60
C ASP A 64 16.20 0.88 5.73
N PRO A 65 15.19 0.68 6.61
CA PRO A 65 14.94 1.59 7.72
C PRO A 65 15.97 1.41 8.85
N GLU A 66 16.21 2.46 9.61
CA GLU A 66 17.09 2.46 10.78
C GLU A 66 16.32 2.35 12.09
N ASP A 67 16.98 1.84 13.12
CA ASP A 67 16.48 1.87 14.49
C ASP A 67 16.35 3.33 14.96
N LEU A 68 15.31 3.62 15.74
CA LEU A 68 15.34 4.79 16.62
C LEU A 68 16.29 4.50 17.79
N PRO A 69 17.16 5.45 18.18
CA PRO A 69 18.01 5.25 19.35
C PRO A 69 17.19 4.99 20.61
N ASP A 70 17.79 4.27 21.56
CA ASP A 70 17.14 4.01 22.85
C ASP A 70 16.71 5.33 23.51
N HIS A 71 15.46 5.37 23.99
CA HIS A 71 14.83 6.54 24.61
C HIS A 71 14.63 7.76 23.69
N ALA A 72 14.82 7.62 22.38
CA ALA A 72 14.42 8.64 21.42
C ALA A 72 12.89 8.80 21.43
N VAL A 73 12.44 10.05 21.44
CA VAL A 73 11.02 10.41 21.30
C VAL A 73 10.86 11.14 19.96
N PRO A 74 9.96 10.72 19.07
CA PRO A 74 9.68 11.43 17.84
C PRO A 74 9.32 12.89 18.12
N CYS A 75 9.83 13.80 17.30
CA CYS A 75 9.57 15.22 17.45
C CYS A 75 9.66 15.94 16.11
N PHE A 76 8.99 17.08 15.99
CA PHE A 76 9.18 17.96 14.85
C PHE A 76 10.46 18.79 15.02
N LEU A 77 11.24 18.91 13.96
CA LEU A 77 12.45 19.72 13.91
C LEU A 77 12.24 20.95 13.04
N ASP A 78 12.63 22.11 13.58
CA ASP A 78 12.61 23.36 12.84
C ASP A 78 13.41 23.25 11.53
N GLY A 79 12.85 23.79 10.45
CA GLY A 79 13.46 23.72 9.11
C GLY A 79 13.31 22.38 8.40
N SER A 80 12.63 21.39 8.99
CA SER A 80 12.25 20.14 8.31
C SER A 80 10.87 20.27 7.67
N TYR A 81 10.68 19.63 6.51
CA TYR A 81 9.37 19.54 5.85
C TYR A 81 8.80 18.14 6.04
N TYR A 82 7.53 18.07 6.43
CA TYR A 82 6.77 16.84 6.67
C TYR A 82 5.63 16.76 5.65
N PRO A 83 5.82 16.06 4.53
CA PRO A 83 4.87 16.07 3.41
C PRO A 83 3.45 15.66 3.79
N SER A 84 3.27 14.72 4.72
CA SER A 84 1.94 14.22 5.10
C SER A 84 1.05 15.29 5.76
N HIS A 85 1.64 16.34 6.34
CA HIS A 85 0.90 17.37 7.09
C HIS A 85 -0.10 18.11 6.21
N LYS A 86 0.33 18.45 4.99
CA LYS A 86 -0.49 19.11 3.96
C LYS A 86 -0.94 18.13 2.88
N ALA A 87 -0.08 17.17 2.53
CA ALA A 87 -0.25 16.29 1.39
C ALA A 87 -0.76 17.08 0.16
N VAL A 88 -1.74 16.56 -0.57
CA VAL A 88 -2.41 17.30 -1.66
C VAL A 88 -3.77 17.88 -1.25
N ASP A 89 -4.03 17.98 0.05
CA ASP A 89 -5.25 18.57 0.63
C ASP A 89 -6.56 17.91 0.17
N HIS A 90 -6.55 16.58 -0.02
CA HIS A 90 -7.74 15.82 -0.34
C HIS A 90 -8.81 15.93 0.78
N TYR A 91 -8.40 16.19 2.02
CA TYR A 91 -9.30 16.41 3.16
C TYR A 91 -10.35 17.49 2.89
N HIS A 92 -9.97 18.55 2.20
CA HIS A 92 -10.89 19.64 1.82
C HIS A 92 -11.43 19.52 0.40
N ARG A 93 -10.76 18.75 -0.46
CA ARG A 93 -10.99 18.76 -1.91
C ARG A 93 -11.52 17.45 -2.48
N TRP A 94 -11.84 16.48 -1.62
CA TRP A 94 -12.33 15.16 -2.04
C TRP A 94 -13.52 15.20 -2.98
N LYS A 95 -14.43 16.18 -2.91
CA LYS A 95 -15.56 16.31 -3.84
C LYS A 95 -15.10 16.49 -5.29
N GLU A 96 -14.14 17.39 -5.50
CA GLU A 96 -13.56 17.67 -6.82
C GLU A 96 -12.74 16.48 -7.31
N ASP A 97 -11.94 15.89 -6.41
CA ASP A 97 -11.10 14.75 -6.74
C ASP A 97 -11.95 13.52 -7.15
N ILE A 98 -13.04 13.24 -6.40
CA ILE A 98 -13.99 12.17 -6.71
C ILE A 98 -14.73 12.45 -8.03
N ALA A 99 -15.14 13.70 -8.28
CA ALA A 99 -15.79 14.05 -9.54
C ALA A 99 -14.85 13.84 -10.76
N LEU A 100 -13.55 14.12 -10.61
CA LEU A 100 -12.56 13.84 -11.65
C LEU A 100 -12.34 12.33 -11.85
N MET A 101 -12.31 11.54 -10.77
CA MET A 101 -12.24 10.07 -10.88
C MET A 101 -13.48 9.49 -11.57
N ALA A 102 -14.67 9.96 -11.18
CA ALA A 102 -15.93 9.59 -11.81
C ALA A 102 -15.96 9.98 -13.30
N GLY A 103 -15.38 11.12 -13.65
CA GLY A 103 -15.27 11.59 -15.03
C GLY A 103 -14.39 10.72 -15.93
N MET A 104 -13.57 9.82 -15.39
CA MET A 104 -12.88 8.76 -16.15
C MET A 104 -13.70 7.47 -16.25
N GLY A 105 -14.84 7.38 -15.54
CA GLY A 105 -15.65 6.17 -15.47
C GLY A 105 -15.20 5.17 -14.41
N PHE A 106 -14.44 5.61 -13.38
CA PHE A 106 -14.07 4.74 -12.27
C PHE A 106 -15.32 4.10 -11.64
N ARG A 107 -15.18 2.85 -11.22
CA ARG A 107 -16.20 2.05 -10.55
C ARG A 107 -15.79 1.65 -9.14
N VAL A 108 -14.52 1.82 -8.79
CA VAL A 108 -14.00 1.59 -7.45
C VAL A 108 -13.00 2.68 -7.10
N TYR A 109 -13.01 3.12 -5.84
CA TYR A 109 -11.95 3.95 -5.28
C TYR A 109 -11.36 3.27 -4.05
N ARG A 110 -10.08 2.93 -4.14
CA ARG A 110 -9.31 2.42 -3.02
C ARG A 110 -8.72 3.57 -2.22
N PHE A 111 -9.04 3.62 -0.93
CA PHE A 111 -8.45 4.57 0.01
C PHE A 111 -8.20 3.89 1.35
N SER A 112 -7.39 4.50 2.21
CA SER A 112 -7.25 4.08 3.60
C SER A 112 -8.00 4.99 4.55
N VAL A 113 -8.53 4.39 5.62
CA VAL A 113 -9.04 5.16 6.75
C VAL A 113 -7.87 5.43 7.69
N CYS A 114 -7.57 6.70 7.96
CA CYS A 114 -6.51 7.11 8.87
C CYS A 114 -6.89 6.71 10.30
N TRP A 115 -6.17 5.75 10.88
CA TRP A 115 -6.49 5.22 12.20
C TRP A 115 -6.52 6.33 13.26
N SER A 116 -5.55 7.25 13.24
CA SER A 116 -5.50 8.37 14.19
C SER A 116 -6.58 9.43 13.97
N ARG A 117 -7.35 9.40 12.86
CA ARG A 117 -8.58 10.19 12.74
C ARG A 117 -9.74 9.57 13.51
N ILE A 118 -9.80 8.26 13.61
CA ILE A 118 -10.90 7.53 14.26
C ILE A 118 -10.61 7.31 15.75
N PHE A 119 -9.38 6.93 16.08
CA PHE A 119 -8.89 6.77 17.45
C PHE A 119 -7.55 7.52 17.58
N PRO A 120 -7.56 8.80 18.02
CA PRO A 120 -6.37 9.65 18.06
C PRO A 120 -5.15 9.07 18.78
N THR A 121 -5.37 8.28 19.82
CA THR A 121 -4.34 7.53 20.55
C THR A 121 -4.43 6.03 20.32
N GLY A 122 -5.57 5.52 19.82
CA GLY A 122 -5.86 4.09 19.69
C GLY A 122 -6.56 3.49 20.91
N GLU A 123 -6.51 4.17 22.06
CA GLU A 123 -7.01 3.66 23.34
C GLU A 123 -8.40 4.14 23.69
N GLU A 124 -8.92 5.19 23.05
CA GLU A 124 -10.18 5.80 23.43
C GLU A 124 -11.34 4.78 23.44
N ASP A 125 -12.24 4.89 24.43
CA ASP A 125 -13.43 4.03 24.50
C ASP A 125 -14.43 4.33 23.37
N LYS A 126 -14.43 5.57 22.89
CA LYS A 126 -15.31 6.04 21.83
C LYS A 126 -14.49 6.59 20.66
N PRO A 127 -14.91 6.31 19.41
CA PRO A 127 -14.26 6.89 18.26
C PRO A 127 -14.52 8.39 18.16
N ASN A 128 -13.63 9.08 17.46
CA ASN A 128 -13.82 10.46 17.05
C ASN A 128 -14.88 10.53 15.94
N GLU A 129 -16.05 11.09 16.28
CA GLU A 129 -17.19 11.20 15.35
C GLU A 129 -16.87 12.07 14.12
N ALA A 130 -16.05 13.12 14.27
CA ALA A 130 -15.71 13.97 13.13
C ALA A 130 -14.88 13.21 12.08
N GLY A 131 -13.96 12.35 12.54
CA GLY A 131 -13.22 11.43 11.67
C GLY A 131 -14.14 10.43 10.97
N LEU A 132 -15.10 9.83 11.69
CA LEU A 132 -16.08 8.92 11.07
C LEU A 132 -16.95 9.63 10.04
N LYS A 133 -17.40 10.85 10.35
CA LYS A 133 -18.21 11.67 9.46
C LYS A 133 -17.47 12.03 8.17
N PHE A 134 -16.17 12.33 8.24
CA PHE A 134 -15.38 12.62 7.05
C PHE A 134 -15.41 11.45 6.04
N TYR A 135 -15.16 10.22 6.49
CA TYR A 135 -15.20 9.04 5.61
C TYR A 135 -16.63 8.67 5.18
N GLU A 136 -17.64 8.91 6.04
CA GLU A 136 -19.04 8.76 5.65
C GLU A 136 -19.42 9.69 4.49
N ASP A 137 -19.05 10.97 4.59
CA ASP A 137 -19.30 11.98 3.56
C ASP A 137 -18.54 11.67 2.26
N LEU A 138 -17.31 11.14 2.38
CA LEU A 138 -16.52 10.66 1.23
C LEU A 138 -17.24 9.50 0.53
N MET A 139 -17.72 8.51 1.27
CA MET A 139 -18.48 7.37 0.73
C MET A 139 -19.82 7.79 0.13
N ASP A 140 -20.50 8.79 0.73
CA ASP A 140 -21.72 9.40 0.16
C ASP A 140 -21.45 9.96 -1.23
N GLU A 141 -20.29 10.59 -1.43
CA GLU A 141 -19.90 11.14 -2.73
C GLU A 141 -19.56 10.05 -3.74
N LEU A 142 -18.82 9.02 -3.34
CA LEU A 142 -18.56 7.85 -4.21
C LEU A 142 -19.87 7.23 -4.70
N GLN A 143 -20.84 7.08 -3.80
CA GLN A 143 -22.15 6.51 -4.11
C GLN A 143 -22.95 7.35 -5.12
N LYS A 144 -22.84 8.69 -5.11
CA LYS A 144 -23.47 9.56 -6.12
C LYS A 144 -23.00 9.24 -7.55
N TYR A 145 -21.77 8.75 -7.68
CA TYR A 145 -21.17 8.37 -8.95
C TYR A 145 -21.15 6.85 -9.19
N HIS A 146 -21.83 6.07 -8.36
CA HIS A 146 -21.87 4.60 -8.45
C HIS A 146 -20.48 3.95 -8.34
N MET A 147 -19.60 4.53 -7.53
CA MET A 147 -18.29 3.97 -7.22
C MET A 147 -18.33 3.17 -5.91
N GLU A 148 -17.80 1.96 -5.96
CA GLU A 148 -17.58 1.11 -4.79
C GLU A 148 -16.37 1.61 -3.99
N PRO A 149 -16.45 1.71 -2.67
CA PRO A 149 -15.28 1.89 -1.83
C PRO A 149 -14.50 0.57 -1.70
N LEU A 150 -13.18 0.64 -1.77
CA LEU A 150 -12.25 -0.42 -1.38
C LEU A 150 -11.38 0.10 -0.23
N ILE A 151 -11.69 -0.29 1.00
CA ILE A 151 -11.07 0.31 2.19
C ILE A 151 -9.84 -0.49 2.64
N THR A 152 -8.70 0.17 2.75
CA THR A 152 -7.53 -0.35 3.48
C THR A 152 -7.59 0.12 4.93
N ILE A 153 -7.69 -0.82 5.88
CA ILE A 153 -7.89 -0.50 7.30
C ILE A 153 -6.59 0.06 7.89
N HIS A 154 -5.46 -0.61 7.65
CA HIS A 154 -4.14 -0.17 8.07
C HIS A 154 -3.21 -0.01 6.87
N HIS A 155 -2.90 1.24 6.52
CA HIS A 155 -2.03 1.57 5.39
C HIS A 155 -0.72 2.18 5.91
N ASP A 156 0.10 1.32 6.52
CA ASP A 156 1.45 1.66 7.00
C ASP A 156 1.53 2.83 7.99
N GLU A 157 0.43 3.14 8.70
CA GLU A 157 0.42 4.08 9.80
C GLU A 157 -0.48 3.63 10.95
N LEU A 158 -0.10 4.07 12.16
CA LEU A 158 -0.87 3.89 13.39
C LEU A 158 -0.74 5.15 14.27
N PRO A 159 -1.64 5.34 15.26
CA PRO A 159 -1.50 6.41 16.23
C PRO A 159 -0.15 6.37 16.95
N VAL A 160 0.53 7.52 17.03
CA VAL A 160 1.86 7.64 17.67
C VAL A 160 1.84 7.14 19.10
N TYR A 161 0.74 7.37 19.82
CA TYR A 161 0.62 6.89 21.20
C TYR A 161 0.80 5.36 21.31
N LEU A 162 0.31 4.58 20.34
CA LEU A 162 0.52 3.13 20.32
C LEU A 162 1.99 2.77 20.06
N ALA A 163 2.67 3.52 19.18
CA ALA A 163 4.10 3.36 18.93
C ALA A 163 4.93 3.65 20.19
N GLU A 164 4.67 4.78 20.86
CA GLU A 164 5.46 5.21 22.03
C GLU A 164 5.18 4.40 23.30
N THR A 165 3.92 3.97 23.50
CA THR A 165 3.51 3.30 24.75
C THR A 165 3.69 1.78 24.68
N TYR A 166 3.48 1.19 23.50
CA TYR A 166 3.43 -0.25 23.31
C TYR A 166 4.44 -0.78 22.29
N ASP A 167 5.33 0.08 21.78
CA ASP A 167 6.24 -0.25 20.68
C ASP A 167 5.47 -0.75 19.44
N GLY A 168 4.29 -0.16 19.21
CA GLY A 168 3.42 -0.44 18.06
C GLY A 168 3.04 -1.91 17.97
N TRP A 169 3.31 -2.51 16.82
CA TRP A 169 2.94 -3.92 16.56
C TRP A 169 3.80 -4.94 17.33
N SER A 170 4.86 -4.53 18.04
CA SER A 170 5.57 -5.41 18.98
C SER A 170 4.67 -5.91 20.12
N SER A 171 3.60 -5.18 20.45
CA SER A 171 2.68 -5.54 21.52
C SER A 171 1.43 -6.26 21.03
N ARG A 172 1.01 -7.29 21.76
CA ARG A 172 -0.30 -7.94 21.57
C ARG A 172 -1.47 -6.99 21.86
N HIS A 173 -1.30 -6.00 22.73
CA HIS A 173 -2.33 -5.00 23.03
C HIS A 173 -2.77 -4.23 21.79
N THR A 174 -1.83 -3.96 20.86
CA THR A 174 -2.13 -3.29 19.59
C THR A 174 -3.11 -4.09 18.72
N ILE A 175 -3.15 -5.43 18.87
CA ILE A 175 -4.17 -6.27 18.22
C ILE A 175 -5.57 -5.89 18.73
N ASP A 176 -5.73 -5.70 20.04
CA ASP A 176 -7.04 -5.39 20.63
C ASP A 176 -7.50 -3.97 20.25
N CYS A 177 -6.57 -3.00 20.23
CA CYS A 177 -6.82 -1.66 19.70
C CYS A 177 -7.26 -1.72 18.22
N TYR A 178 -6.58 -2.52 17.39
CA TYR A 178 -6.91 -2.70 15.99
C TYR A 178 -8.29 -3.34 15.80
N ILE A 179 -8.64 -4.35 16.61
CA ILE A 179 -9.96 -4.99 16.51
C ILE A 179 -11.09 -4.08 16.97
N LYS A 180 -10.87 -3.24 17.98
CA LYS A 180 -11.80 -2.15 18.33
C LYS A 180 -12.00 -1.20 17.15
N TYR A 181 -10.91 -0.79 16.51
CA TYR A 181 -10.95 0.05 15.32
C TYR A 181 -11.71 -0.61 14.16
N CYS A 182 -11.42 -1.87 13.81
CA CYS A 182 -12.16 -2.63 12.81
C CYS A 182 -13.65 -2.70 13.12
N ARG A 183 -14.03 -3.01 14.36
CA ARG A 183 -15.43 -3.08 14.79
C ARG A 183 -16.16 -1.77 14.51
N THR A 184 -15.56 -0.64 14.88
CA THR A 184 -16.14 0.69 14.61
C THR A 184 -16.35 0.94 13.11
N LEU A 185 -15.35 0.61 12.28
CA LEU A 185 -15.49 0.76 10.82
C LEU A 185 -16.58 -0.15 10.26
N PHE A 186 -16.67 -1.39 10.73
CA PHE A 186 -17.65 -2.36 10.26
C PHE A 186 -19.07 -1.95 10.66
N GLU A 187 -19.26 -1.43 11.87
CA GLU A 187 -20.55 -0.89 12.32
C GLU A 187 -20.98 0.33 11.51
N ARG A 188 -20.06 1.25 11.20
CA ARG A 188 -20.40 2.49 10.51
C ARG A 188 -20.51 2.34 8.99
N PHE A 189 -19.61 1.56 8.38
CA PHE A 189 -19.42 1.55 6.93
C PHE A 189 -19.73 0.19 6.29
N GLY A 190 -19.94 -0.86 7.08
CA GLY A 190 -19.97 -2.24 6.61
C GLY A 190 -21.01 -2.60 5.56
N THR A 191 -22.17 -1.97 5.64
CA THR A 191 -23.26 -2.16 4.65
C THR A 191 -23.02 -1.43 3.34
N ARG A 192 -21.99 -0.56 3.29
CA ARG A 192 -21.67 0.33 2.18
C ARG A 192 -20.35 -0.01 1.49
N CYS A 193 -19.59 -0.95 2.04
CA CYS A 193 -18.28 -1.34 1.53
C CYS A 193 -18.18 -2.86 1.49
N ARG A 194 -18.05 -3.39 0.27
CA ARG A 194 -17.89 -4.82 0.06
C ARG A 194 -16.45 -5.27 0.21
N TYR A 195 -15.48 -4.48 -0.26
CA TYR A 195 -14.09 -4.91 -0.39
C TYR A 195 -13.20 -4.23 0.65
N TRP A 196 -12.48 -5.03 1.43
CA TRP A 196 -11.63 -4.57 2.52
C TRP A 196 -10.23 -5.13 2.37
N LEU A 197 -9.22 -4.35 2.75
CA LEU A 197 -7.85 -4.80 2.94
C LEU A 197 -7.46 -4.59 4.39
N THR A 198 -6.93 -5.62 5.05
CA THR A 198 -6.50 -5.50 6.45
C THR A 198 -5.23 -4.66 6.55
N PHE A 199 -4.14 -5.13 5.95
CA PHE A 199 -2.84 -4.47 5.97
C PHE A 199 -2.34 -4.18 4.57
N ASN A 200 -1.82 -2.96 4.36
CA ASN A 200 -1.06 -2.61 3.17
C ASN A 200 0.33 -3.29 3.18
N GLU A 201 0.84 -3.62 1.99
CA GLU A 201 2.18 -4.16 1.71
C GLU A 201 2.89 -4.89 2.86
N ILE A 202 2.21 -5.84 3.51
CA ILE A 202 2.65 -6.43 4.80
C ILE A 202 3.98 -7.18 4.70
N ASN A 203 4.40 -7.55 3.48
CA ASN A 203 5.70 -8.15 3.20
C ASN A 203 6.86 -7.14 3.11
N ALA A 204 6.57 -5.85 3.23
CA ALA A 204 7.54 -4.75 3.18
C ALA A 204 7.59 -3.91 4.46
N VAL A 205 6.57 -3.97 5.31
CA VAL A 205 6.49 -3.17 6.55
C VAL A 205 7.67 -3.45 7.50
N ARG A 206 8.29 -2.38 8.00
CA ARG A 206 9.36 -2.45 9.01
C ARG A 206 9.57 -1.09 9.65
N GLY A 207 9.97 -1.09 10.92
CA GLY A 207 10.41 0.11 11.62
C GLY A 207 9.28 1.03 12.06
N TYR A 208 9.66 2.24 12.44
CA TYR A 208 8.79 3.14 13.18
C TYR A 208 7.57 3.61 12.38
N ALA A 209 7.76 4.03 11.12
CA ALA A 209 6.66 4.52 10.28
C ALA A 209 5.56 3.44 10.11
N ALA A 210 5.94 2.27 9.56
CA ALA A 210 4.99 1.24 9.16
C ALA A 210 4.50 0.35 10.31
N CYS A 211 5.34 0.09 11.32
CA CYS A 211 5.04 -0.85 12.40
C CYS A 211 4.94 -0.20 13.79
N GLY A 212 5.38 1.06 13.95
CA GLY A 212 5.51 1.71 15.26
C GLY A 212 6.63 1.14 16.12
N THR A 213 7.48 0.27 15.57
CA THR A 213 8.57 -0.38 16.30
C THR A 213 9.83 0.47 16.28
N HIS A 214 10.45 0.67 17.42
CA HIS A 214 11.71 1.42 17.53
C HIS A 214 12.88 0.67 16.92
N LYS A 215 12.83 -0.67 16.91
CA LYS A 215 13.83 -1.53 16.30
C LYS A 215 13.38 -2.08 14.96
N CYS A 216 14.33 -2.15 14.04
CA CYS A 216 14.19 -2.65 12.68
C CYS A 216 14.84 -4.03 12.51
N ASP A 217 15.29 -4.70 13.58
CA ASP A 217 15.90 -6.03 13.51
C ASP A 217 14.89 -7.14 13.13
N ASN A 218 15.39 -8.32 12.75
CA ASN A 218 14.53 -9.44 12.34
C ASN A 218 13.66 -9.99 13.48
N GLN A 219 14.16 -10.03 14.71
CA GLN A 219 13.40 -10.56 15.85
C GLN A 219 12.18 -9.67 16.11
N THR A 220 12.37 -8.36 16.19
CA THR A 220 11.30 -7.38 16.38
C THR A 220 10.30 -7.44 15.22
N HIS A 221 10.78 -7.35 13.98
CA HIS A 221 9.93 -7.34 12.79
C HIS A 221 9.04 -8.59 12.67
N TYR A 222 9.58 -9.80 12.84
CA TYR A 222 8.76 -11.01 12.62
C TYR A 222 7.75 -11.27 13.75
N ASN A 223 8.01 -10.82 14.98
CA ASN A 223 7.00 -10.85 16.03
C ASN A 223 5.90 -9.81 15.79
N ALA A 224 6.26 -8.60 15.36
CA ALA A 224 5.29 -7.58 14.97
C ALA A 224 4.40 -8.06 13.81
N VAL A 225 4.99 -8.63 12.76
CA VAL A 225 4.26 -9.22 11.63
C VAL A 225 3.35 -10.38 12.08
N HIS A 226 3.78 -11.18 13.05
CA HIS A 226 2.91 -12.22 13.59
C HIS A 226 1.67 -11.64 14.28
N HIS A 227 1.80 -10.57 15.06
CA HIS A 227 0.65 -9.87 15.64
C HIS A 227 -0.26 -9.28 14.55
N MET A 228 0.31 -8.76 13.47
CA MET A 228 -0.47 -8.29 12.30
C MET A 228 -1.22 -9.45 11.61
N PHE A 229 -0.63 -10.65 11.50
CA PHE A 229 -1.34 -11.82 10.98
C PHE A 229 -2.54 -12.20 11.86
N LEU A 230 -2.37 -12.19 13.18
CA LEU A 230 -3.45 -12.47 14.13
C LEU A 230 -4.54 -11.41 14.06
N ALA A 231 -4.15 -10.14 14.01
CA ALA A 231 -5.07 -9.00 13.88
C ALA A 231 -5.87 -9.08 12.56
N SER A 232 -5.22 -9.43 11.45
CA SER A 232 -5.89 -9.64 10.18
C SER A 232 -6.91 -10.77 10.28
N ALA A 233 -6.51 -11.93 10.81
CA ALA A 233 -7.40 -13.08 10.89
C ALA A 233 -8.61 -12.83 11.81
N LYS A 234 -8.39 -12.15 12.95
CA LYS A 234 -9.46 -11.69 13.83
C LYS A 234 -10.40 -10.70 13.12
N ALA A 235 -9.87 -9.76 12.33
CA ALA A 235 -10.68 -8.79 11.59
C ALA A 235 -11.51 -9.43 10.47
N VAL A 236 -10.93 -10.39 9.73
CA VAL A 236 -11.65 -11.17 8.69
C VAL A 236 -12.84 -11.89 9.32
N LYS A 237 -12.59 -12.67 10.39
CA LYS A 237 -13.65 -13.39 11.09
C LYS A 237 -14.74 -12.45 11.60
N LEU A 238 -14.35 -11.36 12.25
CA LEU A 238 -15.28 -10.35 12.76
C LEU A 238 -16.10 -9.71 11.64
N GLY A 239 -15.47 -9.40 10.51
CA GLY A 239 -16.11 -8.80 9.36
C GLY A 239 -17.13 -9.74 8.72
N HIS A 240 -16.83 -11.02 8.58
CA HIS A 240 -17.80 -12.02 8.08
C HIS A 240 -19.00 -12.18 9.03
N GLU A 241 -18.79 -12.07 10.34
CA GLU A 241 -19.87 -12.12 11.34
C GLU A 241 -20.76 -10.87 11.29
N MET A 242 -20.18 -9.68 11.09
CA MET A 242 -20.89 -8.40 11.17
C MET A 242 -21.43 -7.89 9.84
N MET A 243 -20.78 -8.24 8.73
CA MET A 243 -21.02 -7.68 7.39
C MET A 243 -21.14 -8.81 6.36
N PRO A 244 -22.27 -9.54 6.32
CA PRO A 244 -22.47 -10.63 5.37
C PRO A 244 -22.26 -10.17 3.91
N GLY A 245 -21.40 -10.88 3.17
CA GLY A 245 -21.06 -10.55 1.78
C GLY A 245 -19.83 -9.63 1.62
N SER A 246 -19.27 -9.13 2.73
CA SER A 246 -17.95 -8.51 2.71
C SER A 246 -16.88 -9.50 2.26
N MET A 247 -15.84 -8.98 1.61
CA MET A 247 -14.67 -9.72 1.16
C MET A 247 -13.42 -9.05 1.71
N PHE A 248 -12.53 -9.85 2.27
CA PHE A 248 -11.27 -9.41 2.85
C PHE A 248 -10.07 -9.91 2.07
N GLY A 249 -9.20 -8.97 1.74
CA GLY A 249 -7.85 -9.23 1.28
C GLY A 249 -6.83 -8.66 2.25
N ALA A 250 -5.57 -8.86 1.91
CA ALA A 250 -4.47 -8.03 2.37
C ALA A 250 -3.65 -7.66 1.14
N MET A 251 -2.83 -6.62 1.27
CA MET A 251 -2.03 -6.12 0.17
C MET A 251 -0.60 -6.61 0.30
N TYR A 252 -0.04 -7.06 -0.83
CA TYR A 252 1.35 -7.50 -0.92
C TYR A 252 2.08 -6.72 -2.00
N ALA A 253 3.28 -6.24 -1.65
CA ALA A 253 4.24 -5.71 -2.60
C ALA A 253 4.75 -6.85 -3.49
N ALA A 254 4.14 -7.05 -4.66
CA ALA A 254 4.52 -8.14 -5.55
C ALA A 254 5.43 -7.66 -6.68
N SER A 255 6.34 -8.54 -7.05
CA SER A 255 7.22 -8.35 -8.21
C SER A 255 7.44 -9.71 -8.85
N ALA A 256 7.53 -9.72 -10.18
CA ALA A 256 8.04 -10.90 -10.85
C ALA A 256 9.50 -11.08 -10.41
N LEU A 257 9.84 -12.33 -10.14
CA LEU A 257 11.15 -12.72 -9.66
C LEU A 257 11.61 -13.81 -10.60
N TYR A 258 12.73 -13.58 -11.28
CA TYR A 258 13.27 -14.54 -12.23
C TYR A 258 14.60 -15.09 -11.70
N PRO A 259 14.92 -16.36 -11.97
CA PRO A 259 16.29 -16.81 -11.80
C PRO A 259 17.19 -16.07 -12.80
N ALA A 260 18.34 -15.58 -12.35
CA ALA A 260 19.27 -14.81 -13.19
C ALA A 260 19.79 -15.64 -14.38
N THR A 261 19.94 -16.95 -14.17
CA THR A 261 20.34 -17.91 -15.21
C THR A 261 19.60 -19.25 -15.02
N CYS A 262 19.73 -20.17 -15.98
CA CYS A 262 19.21 -21.53 -15.84
C CYS A 262 20.10 -22.45 -14.98
N ARG A 263 21.15 -21.91 -14.34
CA ARG A 263 22.00 -22.65 -13.40
C ARG A 263 21.13 -23.20 -12.27
N PRO A 264 21.18 -24.50 -11.95
CA PRO A 264 20.31 -25.10 -10.94
C PRO A 264 20.32 -24.39 -9.58
N GLU A 265 21.48 -23.87 -9.17
CA GLU A 265 21.66 -23.13 -7.94
C GLU A 265 20.93 -21.77 -7.96
N ASP A 266 20.91 -21.06 -9.09
CA ASP A 266 20.14 -19.83 -9.24
C ASP A 266 18.63 -20.12 -9.22
N VAL A 267 18.20 -21.21 -9.87
CA VAL A 267 16.81 -21.67 -9.86
C VAL A 267 16.35 -22.03 -8.44
N PHE A 268 17.19 -22.74 -7.68
CA PHE A 268 16.89 -23.11 -6.29
C PHE A 268 16.90 -21.88 -5.37
N ARG A 269 17.88 -20.99 -5.52
CA ARG A 269 17.95 -19.73 -4.76
C ARG A 269 16.74 -18.85 -5.06
N HIS A 270 16.30 -18.77 -6.31
CA HIS A 270 15.05 -18.13 -6.71
C HIS A 270 13.85 -18.74 -5.95
N MET A 271 13.70 -20.08 -5.94
CA MET A 271 12.62 -20.72 -5.19
C MET A 271 12.66 -20.39 -3.68
N GLN A 272 13.84 -20.37 -3.07
CA GLN A 272 14.00 -19.97 -1.67
C GLN A 272 13.60 -18.51 -1.45
N LYS A 273 14.01 -17.61 -2.35
CA LYS A 273 13.64 -16.19 -2.28
C LYS A 273 12.14 -16.01 -2.45
N ARG A 274 11.52 -16.75 -3.37
CA ARG A 274 10.08 -16.70 -3.59
C ARG A 274 9.28 -17.18 -2.38
N ARG A 275 9.78 -18.17 -1.64
CA ARG A 275 9.22 -18.56 -0.32
C ARG A 275 9.32 -17.44 0.72
N GLU A 276 10.37 -16.63 0.69
CA GLU A 276 10.49 -15.46 1.57
C GLU A 276 9.49 -14.36 1.21
N THR A 277 9.28 -14.08 -0.08
CA THR A 277 8.32 -13.05 -0.52
C THR A 277 6.88 -13.47 -0.25
N TYR A 278 6.54 -14.74 -0.51
CA TYR A 278 5.16 -15.25 -0.38
C TYR A 278 4.85 -15.81 0.99
N PHE A 279 5.82 -15.89 1.90
CA PHE A 279 5.60 -16.28 3.29
C PHE A 279 4.37 -15.60 3.91
N PHE A 280 4.28 -14.28 3.75
CA PHE A 280 3.20 -13.46 4.30
C PHE A 280 1.83 -13.82 3.71
N MET A 281 1.79 -13.96 2.38
CA MET A 281 0.58 -14.33 1.66
C MET A 281 0.15 -15.76 1.96
N ASP A 282 1.11 -16.68 2.12
CA ASP A 282 0.82 -18.06 2.49
C ASP A 282 0.21 -18.17 3.89
N VAL A 283 0.74 -17.44 4.87
CA VAL A 283 0.17 -17.44 6.23
C VAL A 283 -1.27 -16.95 6.22
N MET A 284 -1.55 -15.82 5.56
CA MET A 284 -2.86 -15.17 5.60
C MET A 284 -3.88 -15.83 4.67
N ALA A 285 -3.47 -16.36 3.52
CA ALA A 285 -4.38 -17.01 2.56
C ALA A 285 -4.66 -18.47 2.90
N ARG A 286 -3.73 -19.18 3.55
CA ARG A 286 -3.86 -20.60 3.92
C ARG A 286 -4.16 -20.81 5.41
N GLY A 287 -4.00 -19.78 6.23
CA GLY A 287 -4.33 -19.81 7.65
C GLY A 287 -3.33 -20.60 8.51
N CYS A 288 -2.12 -20.84 8.01
CA CYS A 288 -1.09 -21.55 8.76
C CYS A 288 0.33 -21.20 8.30
N TYR A 289 1.30 -21.36 9.20
CA TYR A 289 2.71 -21.21 8.87
C TYR A 289 3.19 -22.32 7.92
N PRO A 290 3.76 -22.00 6.74
CA PRO A 290 4.30 -23.00 5.83
C PRO A 290 5.44 -23.81 6.44
N SER A 291 5.70 -25.02 5.92
CA SER A 291 6.75 -25.92 6.43
C SER A 291 8.17 -25.32 6.36
N TYR A 292 8.44 -24.44 5.40
CA TYR A 292 9.73 -23.73 5.27
C TYR A 292 9.89 -22.55 6.22
N THR A 293 8.89 -22.21 7.04
CA THR A 293 8.99 -21.13 8.04
C THR A 293 10.19 -21.33 8.96
N LYS A 294 10.43 -22.58 9.39
CA LYS A 294 11.57 -22.92 10.25
C LYS A 294 12.91 -22.59 9.60
N ASP A 295 13.08 -22.85 8.30
CA ASP A 295 14.30 -22.48 7.56
C ASP A 295 14.47 -20.96 7.52
N ILE A 296 13.41 -20.24 7.17
CA ILE A 296 13.41 -18.77 7.11
C ILE A 296 13.86 -18.18 8.46
N PHE A 297 13.25 -18.62 9.56
CA PHE A 297 13.56 -18.09 10.90
C PHE A 297 14.92 -18.52 11.41
N ASN A 298 15.37 -19.73 11.11
CA ASN A 298 16.75 -20.15 11.44
C ASN A 298 17.78 -19.26 10.74
N ARG A 299 17.62 -18.99 9.43
CA ARG A 299 18.54 -18.12 8.67
C ARG A 299 18.51 -16.68 9.17
N ARG A 300 17.35 -16.19 9.60
CA ARG A 300 17.16 -14.83 10.12
C ARG A 300 17.42 -14.69 11.62
N LYS A 301 17.71 -15.80 12.32
CA LYS A 301 17.92 -15.88 13.78
C LYS A 301 16.72 -15.35 14.56
N VAL A 302 15.52 -15.77 14.17
CA VAL A 302 14.25 -15.37 14.78
C VAL A 302 13.68 -16.51 15.61
N THR A 303 13.27 -16.18 16.83
CA THR A 303 12.38 -17.02 17.64
C THR A 303 11.00 -16.36 17.65
N LEU A 304 10.02 -16.99 17.00
CA LEU A 304 8.66 -16.44 16.98
C LEU A 304 7.96 -16.71 18.32
N HIS A 305 7.36 -15.67 18.91
CA HIS A 305 6.60 -15.79 20.15
C HIS A 305 5.12 -16.02 19.83
N THR A 306 4.66 -17.25 20.02
CA THR A 306 3.28 -17.67 19.73
C THR A 306 2.59 -18.14 21.00
N GLU A 307 1.27 -17.97 21.06
CA GLU A 307 0.36 -18.53 22.06
C GLU A 307 -0.42 -19.73 21.48
N PRO A 308 -0.90 -20.68 22.30
CA PRO A 308 -1.57 -21.90 21.82
C PRO A 308 -2.75 -21.65 20.86
N GLU A 309 -3.53 -20.58 21.07
CA GLU A 309 -4.70 -20.20 20.29
C GLU A 309 -4.38 -19.56 18.93
N ASP A 310 -3.14 -19.11 18.72
CA ASP A 310 -2.76 -18.35 17.54
C ASP A 310 -2.96 -19.15 16.26
N ALA A 311 -2.68 -20.46 16.30
CA ALA A 311 -2.89 -21.36 15.17
C ALA A 311 -4.36 -21.43 14.76
N ASP A 312 -5.28 -21.46 15.75
CA ASP A 312 -6.72 -21.47 15.49
C ASP A 312 -7.22 -20.11 15.02
N ILE A 313 -6.66 -19.00 15.52
CA ILE A 313 -6.96 -17.65 15.03
C ILE A 313 -6.63 -17.56 13.53
N LEU A 314 -5.42 -17.91 13.12
CA LEU A 314 -4.98 -17.84 11.72
C LEU A 314 -5.84 -18.72 10.81
N LYS A 315 -6.14 -19.95 11.23
CA LYS A 315 -6.93 -20.90 10.45
C LYS A 315 -8.35 -20.41 10.17
N ASN A 316 -8.95 -19.70 11.13
CA ASN A 316 -10.34 -19.26 11.06
C ASN A 316 -10.53 -17.87 10.43
N GLY A 317 -9.46 -17.22 9.97
CA GLY A 317 -9.50 -15.85 9.42
C GLY A 317 -8.71 -15.70 8.13
N THR A 318 -8.86 -16.65 7.20
CA THR A 318 -8.15 -16.61 5.92
C THR A 318 -8.75 -15.60 4.95
N LEU A 319 -7.92 -14.97 4.13
CA LEU A 319 -8.36 -14.01 3.12
C LEU A 319 -9.32 -14.61 2.08
N ASP A 320 -10.28 -13.83 1.61
CA ASP A 320 -11.25 -14.19 0.56
C ASP A 320 -10.66 -14.04 -0.84
N TYR A 321 -9.80 -13.03 -1.04
CA TYR A 321 -9.12 -12.73 -2.30
C TYR A 321 -7.67 -12.32 -2.06
N ILE A 322 -6.85 -12.41 -3.10
CA ILE A 322 -5.44 -12.00 -3.06
C ILE A 322 -5.30 -10.67 -3.78
N SER A 323 -4.78 -9.66 -3.08
CA SER A 323 -4.51 -8.36 -3.70
C SER A 323 -3.04 -8.04 -3.69
N PHE A 324 -2.56 -7.31 -4.69
CA PHE A 324 -1.14 -6.99 -4.78
C PHE A 324 -0.90 -5.68 -5.54
N SER A 325 0.24 -5.04 -5.23
CA SER A 325 0.85 -4.06 -6.12
C SER A 325 1.77 -4.72 -7.11
N TYR A 326 1.90 -4.13 -8.30
CA TYR A 326 2.91 -4.50 -9.26
C TYR A 326 3.52 -3.27 -9.91
N TYR A 327 4.85 -3.20 -9.91
CA TYR A 327 5.57 -2.07 -10.51
C TYR A 327 6.83 -2.47 -11.27
N ARG A 328 7.39 -3.64 -10.97
CA ARG A 328 8.70 -4.05 -11.48
C ARG A 328 8.88 -5.56 -11.38
N SER A 329 9.95 -6.03 -12.02
CA SER A 329 10.52 -7.35 -11.79
C SER A 329 11.98 -7.26 -11.35
N ASN A 330 12.51 -8.36 -10.79
CA ASN A 330 13.91 -8.49 -10.42
C ASN A 330 14.44 -9.88 -10.83
N VAL A 331 15.76 -10.01 -10.91
CA VAL A 331 16.43 -11.31 -11.04
C VAL A 331 17.11 -11.72 -9.74
N ILE A 332 17.27 -13.03 -9.54
CA ILE A 332 17.90 -13.64 -8.38
C ILE A 332 18.94 -14.66 -8.82
N SER A 333 20.15 -14.51 -8.30
CA SER A 333 21.24 -15.48 -8.36
C SER A 333 21.65 -15.90 -6.95
N VAL A 334 22.52 -16.90 -6.85
CA VAL A 334 23.19 -17.26 -5.58
C VAL A 334 23.94 -16.10 -4.92
N ASP A 335 24.41 -15.14 -5.71
CA ASP A 335 25.21 -14.00 -5.24
C ASP A 335 24.33 -12.79 -4.84
N THR A 336 23.03 -12.83 -5.14
CA THR A 336 22.11 -11.72 -4.88
C THR A 336 21.89 -11.54 -3.38
N VAL A 337 22.32 -10.37 -2.88
CA VAL A 337 22.02 -9.87 -1.54
C VAL A 337 20.79 -8.99 -1.61
N SER A 338 19.70 -9.41 -0.97
CA SER A 338 18.43 -8.67 -1.07
C SER A 338 17.54 -8.78 0.17
N ASN A 339 16.82 -7.70 0.47
CA ASN A 339 15.70 -7.71 1.42
C ASN A 339 14.49 -8.44 0.83
N VAL A 340 13.42 -8.65 1.61
CA VAL A 340 12.27 -9.49 1.23
C VAL A 340 11.77 -9.23 -0.20
N ILE A 341 11.65 -7.97 -0.62
CA ILE A 341 11.00 -7.55 -1.87
C ILE A 341 11.96 -7.03 -2.95
N SER A 342 13.27 -7.23 -2.79
CA SER A 342 14.29 -6.78 -3.75
C SER A 342 15.04 -7.94 -4.41
N GLY A 343 15.72 -7.60 -5.50
CA GLY A 343 16.67 -8.44 -6.22
C GLY A 343 17.52 -7.55 -7.13
N ASP A 344 18.26 -8.18 -8.03
CA ASP A 344 19.15 -7.49 -8.96
C ASP A 344 18.38 -7.02 -10.20
N PRO A 345 18.87 -5.98 -10.91
CA PRO A 345 18.25 -5.53 -12.15
C PRO A 345 18.36 -6.58 -13.24
N ASN A 346 17.30 -6.71 -14.04
CA ASN A 346 17.29 -7.55 -15.22
C ASN A 346 17.96 -6.82 -16.40
N PRO A 347 19.03 -7.34 -17.01
CA PRO A 347 19.76 -6.66 -18.10
C PRO A 347 18.94 -6.52 -19.40
N TYR A 348 17.80 -7.20 -19.51
CA TYR A 348 16.91 -7.12 -20.69
C TYR A 348 15.85 -6.02 -20.59
N LEU A 349 15.71 -5.36 -19.43
CA LEU A 349 14.64 -4.42 -19.17
C LEU A 349 15.14 -2.97 -19.18
N GLN A 350 14.28 -2.07 -19.67
CA GLN A 350 14.48 -0.64 -19.45
C GLN A 350 14.16 -0.29 -17.99
N VAL A 351 14.80 0.77 -17.49
CA VAL A 351 14.61 1.25 -16.12
C VAL A 351 14.00 2.65 -16.12
N THR A 352 13.11 2.91 -15.16
CA THR A 352 12.57 4.25 -14.91
C THR A 352 13.66 5.19 -14.36
N PRO A 353 13.42 6.51 -14.30
CA PRO A 353 14.36 7.45 -13.68
C PRO A 353 14.64 7.18 -12.19
N TRP A 354 13.76 6.44 -11.49
CA TRP A 354 13.97 5.98 -10.11
C TRP A 354 14.57 4.56 -10.03
N GLY A 355 15.10 4.05 -11.15
CA GLY A 355 15.81 2.76 -11.22
C GLY A 355 14.92 1.52 -11.20
N TRP A 356 13.62 1.66 -11.48
CA TRP A 356 12.69 0.52 -11.45
C TRP A 356 12.61 -0.15 -12.83
N PRO A 357 12.89 -1.46 -12.96
CA PRO A 357 12.72 -2.16 -14.23
C PRO A 357 11.26 -2.17 -14.69
N VAL A 358 11.02 -1.84 -15.96
CA VAL A 358 9.69 -1.85 -16.59
C VAL A 358 9.46 -3.22 -17.22
N ASP A 359 8.50 -3.98 -16.68
CA ASP A 359 8.21 -5.35 -17.12
C ASP A 359 6.70 -5.65 -17.16
N PRO A 360 6.03 -5.33 -18.27
CA PRO A 360 4.62 -5.64 -18.44
C PRO A 360 4.30 -7.13 -18.38
N LEU A 361 5.14 -7.97 -18.98
CA LEU A 361 4.94 -9.43 -19.00
C LEU A 361 5.06 -10.02 -17.59
N GLY A 362 5.91 -9.44 -16.75
CA GLY A 362 6.00 -9.81 -15.35
C GLY A 362 4.70 -9.62 -14.57
N LEU A 363 3.80 -8.72 -14.96
CA LEU A 363 2.47 -8.61 -14.35
C LEU A 363 1.64 -9.88 -14.63
N ARG A 364 1.57 -10.31 -15.90
CA ARG A 364 0.90 -11.56 -16.30
C ARG A 364 1.54 -12.76 -15.61
N PHE A 365 2.87 -12.79 -15.50
CA PHE A 365 3.58 -13.83 -14.78
C PHE A 365 3.16 -13.91 -13.31
N VAL A 366 3.14 -12.78 -12.59
CA VAL A 366 2.72 -12.73 -11.18
C VAL A 366 1.25 -13.11 -11.03
N MET A 367 0.37 -12.66 -11.92
CA MET A 367 -1.05 -13.05 -11.91
C MET A 367 -1.22 -14.58 -11.99
N ASN A 368 -0.55 -15.23 -12.92
CA ASN A 368 -0.59 -16.69 -13.04
C ASN A 368 0.02 -17.36 -11.79
N GLU A 369 1.20 -16.92 -11.36
CA GLU A 369 1.91 -17.48 -10.20
C GLU A 369 1.05 -17.43 -8.92
N LEU A 370 0.35 -16.31 -8.69
CA LEU A 370 -0.55 -16.13 -7.55
C LEU A 370 -1.83 -16.95 -7.70
N TYR A 371 -2.45 -16.93 -8.88
CA TYR A 371 -3.70 -17.65 -9.10
C TYR A 371 -3.50 -19.16 -8.99
N ASP A 372 -2.47 -19.72 -9.63
CA ASP A 372 -2.11 -21.14 -9.54
C ASP A 372 -1.85 -21.58 -8.10
N ARG A 373 -1.24 -20.69 -7.30
CA ARG A 373 -0.84 -21.00 -5.93
C ARG A 373 -1.98 -20.98 -4.92
N TYR A 374 -2.95 -20.09 -5.09
CA TYR A 374 -3.99 -19.82 -4.09
C TYR A 374 -5.41 -20.14 -4.55
N GLN A 375 -5.67 -20.14 -5.86
CA GLN A 375 -7.00 -20.38 -6.45
C GLN A 375 -8.09 -19.51 -5.79
N LYS A 376 -7.74 -18.26 -5.54
CA LYS A 376 -8.62 -17.20 -5.04
C LYS A 376 -8.66 -16.06 -6.07
N PRO A 377 -9.76 -15.30 -6.16
CA PRO A 377 -9.81 -14.13 -7.04
C PRO A 377 -8.65 -13.19 -6.75
N LEU A 378 -8.09 -12.58 -7.78
CA LEU A 378 -7.05 -11.58 -7.67
C LEU A 378 -7.63 -10.16 -7.69
N PHE A 379 -6.92 -9.20 -7.12
CA PHE A 379 -7.21 -7.78 -7.29
C PHE A 379 -5.88 -7.01 -7.41
N ILE A 380 -5.62 -6.42 -8.57
CA ILE A 380 -4.47 -5.53 -8.74
C ILE A 380 -4.84 -4.20 -8.10
N VAL A 381 -4.37 -3.98 -6.88
CA VAL A 381 -4.77 -2.81 -6.09
C VAL A 381 -3.78 -1.65 -6.18
N GLU A 382 -2.65 -1.88 -6.85
CA GLU A 382 -1.74 -0.82 -7.31
C GLU A 382 -0.95 -1.24 -8.56
N ASN A 383 -0.84 -0.30 -9.49
CA ASN A 383 0.16 -0.27 -10.55
C ASN A 383 0.28 1.17 -11.02
N GLY A 384 1.47 1.59 -11.43
CA GLY A 384 1.66 2.95 -11.92
C GLY A 384 3.10 3.25 -12.28
N LEU A 385 3.32 4.42 -12.89
CA LEU A 385 4.63 4.91 -13.23
C LEU A 385 4.86 6.27 -12.57
N GLY A 386 5.80 6.28 -11.62
CA GLY A 386 6.35 7.51 -11.07
C GLY A 386 7.33 8.13 -12.06
N ALA A 387 7.01 9.31 -12.56
CA ALA A 387 7.81 10.04 -13.54
C ALA A 387 7.72 11.56 -13.29
N VAL A 388 8.71 12.30 -13.80
CA VAL A 388 8.66 13.77 -13.80
C VAL A 388 7.73 14.20 -14.93
N ASP A 389 6.72 15.00 -14.61
CA ASP A 389 5.88 15.63 -15.64
C ASP A 389 6.47 16.98 -16.07
N THR A 390 6.32 17.30 -17.35
CA THR A 390 6.64 18.63 -17.90
C THR A 390 5.33 19.32 -18.28
N ILE A 391 5.19 20.59 -17.88
CA ILE A 391 4.05 21.44 -18.24
C ILE A 391 4.45 22.24 -19.48
N GLU A 392 3.69 22.08 -20.57
CA GLU A 392 3.86 22.84 -21.82
C GLU A 392 3.47 24.32 -21.62
N GLU A 393 3.87 25.20 -22.54
CA GLU A 393 3.57 26.64 -22.45
C GLU A 393 2.06 26.94 -22.39
N ASP A 394 1.23 26.08 -22.98
CA ASP A 394 -0.23 26.18 -22.96
C ASP A 394 -0.88 25.50 -21.73
N GLY A 395 -0.07 25.00 -20.80
CA GLY A 395 -0.51 24.34 -19.57
C GLY A 395 -0.83 22.85 -19.71
N ARG A 396 -0.67 22.25 -20.89
CA ARG A 396 -0.88 20.81 -21.11
C ARG A 396 0.25 19.99 -20.51
N ILE A 397 -0.06 18.72 -20.18
CA ILE A 397 0.91 17.73 -19.72
C ILE A 397 0.77 16.49 -20.61
N GLN A 398 1.77 16.27 -21.47
CA GLN A 398 1.81 15.18 -22.46
C GLN A 398 2.55 13.96 -21.89
N ASP A 399 1.88 13.20 -21.05
CA ASP A 399 2.46 12.06 -20.34
C ASP A 399 2.37 10.74 -21.13
N ASP A 400 2.82 10.78 -22.39
CA ASP A 400 2.85 9.60 -23.27
C ASP A 400 3.67 8.42 -22.70
N TYR A 401 4.70 8.70 -21.90
CA TYR A 401 5.46 7.67 -21.19
C TYR A 401 4.61 6.88 -20.20
N ARG A 402 3.66 7.54 -19.54
CA ARG A 402 2.74 6.93 -18.57
C ARG A 402 1.67 6.11 -19.29
N ILE A 403 1.13 6.66 -20.37
CA ILE A 403 0.22 5.93 -21.27
C ILE A 403 0.89 4.66 -21.80
N ALA A 404 2.12 4.74 -22.31
CA ALA A 404 2.84 3.58 -22.83
C ALA A 404 3.03 2.50 -21.76
N TYR A 405 3.51 2.89 -20.57
CA TYR A 405 3.68 1.96 -19.45
C TYR A 405 2.35 1.27 -19.09
N LEU A 406 1.29 2.04 -18.86
CA LEU A 406 0.01 1.50 -18.43
C LEU A 406 -0.62 0.64 -19.52
N ARG A 407 -0.62 1.10 -20.78
CA ARG A 407 -1.14 0.33 -21.92
C ARG A 407 -0.51 -1.06 -21.98
N ASP A 408 0.80 -1.14 -21.86
CA ASP A 408 1.52 -2.40 -22.03
C ASP A 408 1.23 -3.34 -20.84
N HIS A 409 1.14 -2.83 -19.60
CA HIS A 409 0.75 -3.64 -18.43
C HIS A 409 -0.71 -4.10 -18.51
N LEU A 410 -1.62 -3.19 -18.88
CA LEU A 410 -3.04 -3.52 -19.02
C LEU A 410 -3.29 -4.56 -20.11
N LYS A 411 -2.52 -4.55 -21.20
CA LYS A 411 -2.54 -5.62 -22.21
C LYS A 411 -2.19 -6.98 -21.61
N GLU A 412 -1.11 -7.06 -20.84
CA GLU A 412 -0.68 -8.32 -20.22
C GLU A 412 -1.64 -8.79 -19.12
N MET A 413 -2.22 -7.86 -18.34
CA MET A 413 -3.33 -8.16 -17.42
C MET A 413 -4.53 -8.75 -18.16
N MET A 414 -4.93 -8.15 -19.29
CA MET A 414 -6.06 -8.65 -20.08
C MET A 414 -5.76 -10.02 -20.68
N ARG A 415 -4.52 -10.31 -21.06
CA ARG A 415 -4.13 -11.66 -21.51
C ARG A 415 -4.18 -12.66 -20.36
N ALA A 416 -3.72 -12.31 -19.15
CA ALA A 416 -3.86 -13.17 -17.98
C ALA A 416 -5.33 -13.56 -17.72
N ILE A 417 -6.25 -12.60 -17.85
CA ILE A 417 -7.69 -12.83 -17.65
C ILE A 417 -8.28 -13.65 -18.81
N ASN A 418 -8.05 -13.23 -20.06
CA ASN A 418 -8.78 -13.78 -21.22
C ASN A 418 -8.15 -15.03 -21.83
N GLU A 419 -6.82 -15.15 -21.77
CA GLU A 419 -6.08 -16.27 -22.36
C GLU A 419 -5.73 -17.32 -21.30
N ASP A 420 -5.29 -16.90 -20.11
CA ASP A 420 -4.82 -17.81 -19.07
C ASP A 420 -5.91 -18.22 -18.06
N GLY A 421 -7.05 -17.52 -18.05
CA GLY A 421 -8.19 -17.85 -17.19
C GLY A 421 -8.05 -17.39 -15.74
N VAL A 422 -7.18 -16.40 -15.46
CA VAL A 422 -7.04 -15.83 -14.12
C VAL A 422 -8.28 -15.03 -13.73
N ASP A 423 -8.93 -15.41 -12.62
CA ASP A 423 -10.04 -14.64 -12.05
C ASP A 423 -9.50 -13.37 -11.37
N CYS A 424 -9.88 -12.20 -11.89
CA CYS A 424 -9.43 -10.91 -11.42
C CYS A 424 -10.62 -9.97 -11.23
N LEU A 425 -10.80 -9.48 -10.01
CA LEU A 425 -11.90 -8.61 -9.60
C LEU A 425 -11.80 -7.21 -10.22
N GLY A 426 -10.59 -6.70 -10.39
CA GLY A 426 -10.39 -5.32 -10.79
C GLY A 426 -8.94 -4.86 -10.86
N TYR A 427 -8.80 -3.60 -11.21
CA TYR A 427 -7.55 -2.88 -11.34
C TYR A 427 -7.70 -1.46 -10.78
N THR A 428 -6.88 -1.11 -9.79
CA THR A 428 -6.77 0.27 -9.30
C THR A 428 -5.37 0.82 -9.52
N MET A 429 -5.28 1.87 -10.34
CA MET A 429 -4.03 2.58 -10.59
C MET A 429 -3.58 3.33 -9.32
N TRP A 430 -2.29 3.23 -8.98
CA TRP A 430 -1.74 3.92 -7.81
C TRP A 430 -1.58 5.42 -8.05
N GLY A 431 -2.16 6.23 -7.16
CA GLY A 431 -2.13 7.68 -7.25
C GLY A 431 -2.81 8.16 -8.52
N PRO A 432 -4.15 7.96 -8.70
CA PRO A 432 -4.89 8.45 -9.86
C PRO A 432 -4.88 9.97 -9.99
N MET A 433 -4.65 10.66 -8.87
CA MET A 433 -4.18 12.05 -8.81
C MET A 433 -2.76 12.07 -8.24
N ASP A 434 -2.01 13.10 -8.62
CA ASP A 434 -0.71 13.34 -8.01
C ASP A 434 -0.85 13.45 -6.49
N LEU A 435 0.09 12.80 -5.80
CA LEU A 435 0.13 12.65 -4.36
C LEU A 435 1.59 12.65 -3.90
N VAL A 436 1.81 12.81 -2.61
CA VAL A 436 3.15 12.70 -2.04
C VAL A 436 3.63 11.25 -2.18
N SER A 437 4.72 11.02 -2.91
CA SER A 437 5.23 9.66 -3.12
C SER A 437 5.77 9.01 -1.84
N LEU A 438 5.56 7.70 -1.68
CA LEU A 438 5.96 6.97 -0.47
C LEU A 438 7.48 6.93 -0.30
N SER A 439 8.19 6.46 -1.33
CA SER A 439 9.62 6.13 -1.27
C SER A 439 10.52 7.30 -0.92
N THR A 440 10.11 8.51 -1.29
CA THR A 440 10.96 9.71 -1.24
C THR A 440 10.24 10.93 -0.70
N GLY A 441 8.92 10.91 -0.47
CA GLY A 441 8.18 12.08 0.01
C GLY A 441 8.09 13.19 -1.04
N GLU A 442 8.32 12.87 -2.31
CA GLU A 442 8.41 13.82 -3.42
C GLU A 442 7.06 13.99 -4.12
N MET A 443 6.75 15.23 -4.54
CA MET A 443 5.68 15.53 -5.50
C MET A 443 6.15 15.44 -6.95
N LYS A 444 7.43 15.69 -7.23
CA LYS A 444 7.97 15.60 -8.60
C LYS A 444 7.91 14.17 -9.16
N LYS A 445 7.82 13.16 -8.29
CA LYS A 445 7.56 11.76 -8.66
C LYS A 445 6.06 11.56 -8.85
N ARG A 446 5.55 12.02 -10.00
CA ARG A 446 4.12 12.07 -10.29
C ARG A 446 3.60 10.77 -10.86
N TYR A 447 2.40 10.39 -10.45
CA TYR A 447 1.71 9.18 -10.90
C TYR A 447 0.43 9.49 -11.65
N GLY A 448 -0.29 10.55 -11.28
CA GLY A 448 -1.71 10.69 -11.61
C GLY A 448 -2.04 10.87 -13.06
N PHE A 449 -3.30 10.55 -13.38
CA PHE A 449 -4.03 11.08 -14.53
C PHE A 449 -4.41 12.55 -14.30
N ILE A 450 -4.51 12.94 -13.02
CA ILE A 450 -4.82 14.29 -12.56
C ILE A 450 -3.55 14.88 -11.95
N TYR A 451 -3.04 15.95 -12.56
CA TYR A 451 -1.96 16.76 -12.02
C TYR A 451 -2.45 17.56 -10.81
N VAL A 452 -1.59 17.72 -9.80
CA VAL A 452 -1.80 18.64 -8.68
C VAL A 452 -0.67 19.67 -8.66
N ASP A 453 -1.03 20.95 -8.69
CA ASP A 453 -0.09 22.06 -8.64
C ASP A 453 0.55 22.20 -7.24
N MET A 454 1.58 21.40 -7.00
CA MET A 454 2.39 21.42 -5.80
C MET A 454 3.82 20.92 -6.10
N ASP A 455 4.83 21.59 -5.54
CA ASP A 455 6.22 21.16 -5.58
C ASP A 455 6.61 20.26 -4.38
N ASP A 456 7.87 19.80 -4.35
CA ASP A 456 8.41 18.91 -3.29
C ASP A 456 8.42 19.56 -1.90
N LYS A 457 8.17 20.87 -1.78
CA LYS A 457 8.15 21.63 -0.52
C LYS A 457 6.76 22.19 -0.18
N GLY A 458 5.72 21.70 -0.86
CA GLY A 458 4.34 22.06 -0.56
C GLY A 458 3.90 23.42 -1.11
N ASN A 459 4.69 24.05 -1.98
CA ASN A 459 4.33 25.30 -2.65
C ASN A 459 3.53 25.02 -3.92
N GLY A 460 2.51 25.82 -4.17
CA GLY A 460 1.63 25.69 -5.34
C GLY A 460 0.18 26.00 -4.97
N THR A 461 -0.66 26.16 -5.99
CA THR A 461 -2.10 26.48 -5.82
C THR A 461 -2.94 25.28 -5.42
N LEU A 462 -2.37 24.07 -5.49
CA LEU A 462 -3.04 22.78 -5.39
C LEU A 462 -4.04 22.49 -6.52
N GLU A 463 -4.23 23.37 -7.51
CA GLU A 463 -5.17 23.19 -8.62
C GLU A 463 -5.02 21.80 -9.27
N ARG A 464 -6.16 21.15 -9.57
CA ARG A 464 -6.20 19.87 -10.27
C ARG A 464 -6.32 20.10 -11.78
N LYS A 465 -5.47 19.46 -12.58
CA LYS A 465 -5.51 19.52 -14.06
C LYS A 465 -5.50 18.14 -14.67
N LYS A 466 -6.30 17.91 -15.70
CA LYS A 466 -6.27 16.66 -16.45
C LYS A 466 -4.98 16.59 -17.27
N LYS A 467 -4.24 15.49 -17.15
CA LYS A 467 -3.12 15.17 -18.06
C LYS A 467 -3.67 14.49 -19.31
N LYS A 468 -2.85 14.31 -20.35
CA LYS A 468 -3.25 13.57 -21.56
C LYS A 468 -3.74 12.15 -21.24
N SER A 469 -3.11 11.49 -20.27
CA SER A 469 -3.49 10.16 -19.81
C SER A 469 -4.90 10.05 -19.21
N TYR A 470 -5.51 11.17 -18.77
CA TYR A 470 -6.88 11.18 -18.25
C TYR A 470 -7.90 10.71 -19.31
N ASP A 471 -7.91 11.38 -20.47
CA ASP A 471 -8.89 11.07 -21.52
C ASP A 471 -8.59 9.70 -22.15
N TRP A 472 -7.31 9.33 -22.24
CA TRP A 472 -6.90 7.99 -22.65
C TRP A 472 -7.44 6.90 -21.71
N MET A 473 -7.28 7.05 -20.40
CA MET A 473 -7.78 6.05 -19.44
C MET A 473 -9.32 6.02 -19.44
N ALA A 474 -9.98 7.17 -19.60
CA ALA A 474 -11.43 7.22 -19.74
C ALA A 474 -11.92 6.38 -20.94
N GLU A 475 -11.23 6.45 -22.08
CA GLU A 475 -11.53 5.62 -23.25
C GLU A 475 -11.26 4.13 -22.99
N VAL A 476 -10.16 3.79 -22.31
CA VAL A 476 -9.85 2.40 -21.91
C VAL A 476 -10.97 1.83 -21.04
N ILE A 477 -11.47 2.59 -20.07
CA ILE A 477 -12.54 2.14 -19.18
C ILE A 477 -13.87 2.02 -19.94
N ALA A 478 -14.24 3.02 -20.73
CA ALA A 478 -15.48 3.03 -21.50
C ALA A 478 -15.58 1.87 -22.49
N THR A 479 -14.44 1.45 -23.05
CA THR A 479 -14.35 0.31 -23.98
C THR A 479 -14.00 -1.01 -23.27
N HIS A 480 -13.91 -1.02 -21.94
CA HIS A 480 -13.49 -2.18 -21.13
C HIS A 480 -12.18 -2.82 -21.64
N GLY A 481 -11.23 -1.97 -22.05
CA GLY A 481 -9.91 -2.34 -22.52
C GLY A 481 -9.80 -2.64 -24.02
N GLU A 482 -10.88 -2.56 -24.81
CA GLU A 482 -10.80 -2.80 -26.26
C GLU A 482 -9.92 -1.76 -26.97
N SER A 483 -9.93 -0.49 -26.52
CA SER A 483 -9.13 0.59 -27.10
C SER A 483 -7.61 0.39 -26.98
N LEU A 484 -7.15 -0.50 -26.10
CA LEU A 484 -5.72 -0.81 -25.98
C LEU A 484 -5.16 -1.46 -27.26
N TRP A 485 -6.02 -2.05 -28.09
CA TRP A 485 -5.65 -2.85 -29.27
C TRP A 485 -5.89 -2.12 -30.60
N MET A 486 -6.49 -0.94 -30.57
CA MET A 486 -6.68 -0.05 -31.71
C MET A 486 -5.46 0.85 -31.86
#